data_AF-A0A2E0U3B4-F1
#
_entry.id   AF-A0A2E0U3B4-F1
#
_cell.length_a   1.000
_cell.length_b   1.000
_cell.length_c   1.000
_cell.angle_alpha   90.00
_cell.angle_beta   90.00
_cell.angle_gamma   90.00
#
_symmetry.space_group_name_H-M   'P 1'
#
loop_
_entity.id
_entity.type
_entity.pdbx_description
1 polymer ?
#
loop_
_entity_poly.entity_id
_entity_poly.type
_entity_poly.pdbx_seq_one_letter_code
_entity_poly.pdbx_strand_id
1 'polypeptide(L)'
;MKIAILTFDGFNEIDSFVALAMLNRMKPQGWQAFITSPTETLTSMNGVTIERQKPLSFAAEADAMLVGSGVKTRDVAADDGLLAQIRLDPERQLIGAQ
;
A
#
# COMPACT_ATOMS: atom_id res chain seq x y z
N MET A 1 -0.46 -10.11 -12.36
CA MET A 1 -0.30 -9.97 -10.89
C MET A 1 -0.81 -8.61 -10.48
N LYS A 2 -1.77 -8.56 -9.55
CA LYS A 2 -2.27 -7.35 -8.92
C LYS A 2 -1.57 -7.14 -7.58
N ILE A 3 -1.02 -5.96 -7.37
CA ILE A 3 -0.21 -5.66 -6.20
C ILE A 3 -0.79 -4.46 -5.46
N ALA A 4 -1.07 -4.63 -4.17
CA ALA A 4 -1.47 -3.54 -3.29
C ALA A 4 -0.24 -2.97 -2.58
N ILE A 5 0.03 -1.68 -2.77
CA ILE A 5 1.03 -0.95 -2.00
C ILE A 5 0.26 -0.18 -0.92
N LEU A 6 0.29 -0.69 0.31
CA LEU A 6 -0.39 -0.06 1.44
C LEU A 6 0.36 1.22 1.82
N THR A 7 -0.35 2.32 1.70
CA THR A 7 0.15 3.67 1.93
C THR A 7 -0.82 4.37 2.85
N PHE A 8 -0.31 4.92 3.96
CA PHE A 8 -1.09 5.65 4.95
C PHE A 8 -0.67 7.12 4.98
N ASP A 9 -1.45 7.96 5.65
CA ASP A 9 -1.10 9.36 5.80
C ASP A 9 0.25 9.51 6.53
N GLY A 10 1.08 10.45 6.09
CA GLY A 10 2.47 10.58 6.53
C GLY A 10 3.43 9.52 5.96
N PHE A 11 3.10 8.88 4.84
CA PHE A 11 3.96 7.88 4.19
C PHE A 11 5.32 8.43 3.75
N ASN A 12 6.30 7.53 3.68
CA ASN A 12 7.59 7.74 3.04
C ASN A 12 7.44 7.62 1.51
N GLU A 13 7.72 8.69 0.78
CA GLU A 13 7.58 8.75 -0.67
C GLU A 13 8.45 7.72 -1.38
N ILE A 14 9.64 7.43 -0.84
CA ILE A 14 10.56 6.46 -1.45
C ILE A 14 9.92 5.08 -1.44
N ASP A 15 9.40 4.66 -0.31
CA ASP A 15 8.79 3.34 -0.13
C ASP A 15 7.61 3.15 -1.09
N SER A 16 6.67 4.09 -1.09
CA SER A 16 5.46 4.00 -1.92
C SER A 16 5.74 4.25 -3.42
N PHE A 17 6.42 5.34 -3.78
CA PHE A 17 6.56 5.73 -5.20
C PHE A 17 7.61 4.89 -5.93
N VAL A 18 8.71 4.52 -5.28
CA VAL A 18 9.71 3.66 -5.93
C VAL A 18 9.14 2.28 -6.14
N ALA A 19 8.46 1.68 -5.14
CA ALA A 19 7.77 0.40 -5.33
C ALA A 19 6.73 0.48 -6.46
N LEU A 20 5.90 1.53 -6.49
CA LEU A 20 4.91 1.73 -7.53
C LEU A 20 5.55 1.80 -8.91
N ALA A 21 6.64 2.57 -9.07
CA ALA A 21 7.34 2.74 -10.33
C ALA A 21 8.07 1.47 -10.77
N MET A 22 8.76 0.78 -9.86
CA MET A 22 9.50 -0.44 -10.14
C MET A 22 8.57 -1.58 -10.54
N LEU A 23 7.53 -1.85 -9.75
CA LEU A 23 6.60 -2.95 -10.00
C LEU A 23 5.81 -2.75 -11.30
N ASN A 24 5.41 -1.50 -11.60
CA ASN A 24 4.72 -1.19 -12.85
C ASN A 24 5.62 -1.20 -14.10
N ARG A 25 6.94 -1.37 -13.98
CA ARG A 25 7.78 -1.73 -15.15
C ARG A 25 7.45 -3.12 -15.68
N MET A 26 6.86 -3.99 -14.84
CA MET A 26 6.44 -5.33 -15.22
C MET A 26 5.04 -5.39 -15.86
N LYS A 27 4.48 -4.24 -16.28
CA LYS A 27 3.21 -4.17 -17.03
C LYS A 27 3.19 -5.09 -18.27
N PRO A 28 4.25 -5.23 -19.09
CA PRO A 28 4.27 -6.17 -20.22
C PRO A 28 4.06 -7.64 -19.81
N GLN A 29 4.36 -7.98 -18.55
CA GLN A 29 4.16 -9.29 -17.94
C GLN A 29 2.81 -9.38 -17.21
N GLY A 30 1.93 -8.39 -17.41
CA GLY A 30 0.60 -8.34 -16.80
C GLY A 30 0.58 -7.93 -15.33
N TRP A 31 1.62 -7.24 -14.85
CA TRP A 31 1.64 -6.70 -13.48
C TRP A 31 0.95 -5.34 -13.40
N GLN A 32 0.26 -5.11 -12.29
CA GLN A 32 -0.41 -3.85 -11.99
C GLN A 32 -0.27 -3.58 -10.49
N ALA A 33 0.50 -2.55 -10.12
CA ALA A 33 0.64 -2.11 -8.74
C ALA A 33 -0.16 -0.83 -8.50
N PHE A 34 -0.84 -0.76 -7.36
CA PHE A 34 -1.74 0.33 -6.99
C PHE A 34 -1.43 0.87 -5.59
N ILE A 35 -1.37 2.19 -5.45
CA ILE A 35 -1.43 2.84 -4.14
C ILE A 35 -2.80 2.56 -3.52
N THR A 36 -2.76 1.88 -2.38
CA THR A 36 -3.92 1.32 -1.67
C THR A 36 -3.99 1.92 -0.28
N SER A 37 -5.15 2.47 0.08
CA SER A 37 -5.31 3.24 1.32
C SER A 37 -6.74 3.25 1.84
N PRO A 38 -6.97 3.42 3.16
CA PRO A 38 -8.29 3.66 3.73
C PRO A 38 -8.92 4.99 3.30
N THR A 39 -8.14 6.05 3.08
CA THR A 39 -8.65 7.40 2.76
C THR A 39 -8.50 7.73 1.28
N GLU A 40 -9.41 8.53 0.73
CA GLU A 40 -9.36 8.93 -0.70
C GLU A 40 -8.11 9.73 -1.06
N THR A 41 -7.65 10.58 -0.15
CA THR A 41 -6.43 11.38 -0.28
C THR A 41 -5.48 11.11 0.88
N LEU A 42 -4.19 11.25 0.62
CA LEU A 42 -3.09 11.01 1.56
C LEU A 42 -2.03 12.09 1.34
N THR A 43 -1.41 12.56 2.43
CA THR A 43 -0.26 13.47 2.35
C THR A 43 0.98 12.76 2.88
N SER A 44 2.08 12.82 2.13
CA SER A 44 3.35 12.22 2.54
C SER A 44 4.04 12.98 3.66
N MET A 45 5.13 12.43 4.21
CA MET A 45 5.94 13.12 5.23
C MET A 45 6.54 14.45 4.77
N ASN A 46 6.75 14.65 3.46
CA ASN A 46 7.23 15.92 2.90
C ASN A 46 6.14 16.77 2.23
N GLY A 47 4.85 16.48 2.48
CA GLY A 47 3.74 17.33 2.04
C GLY A 47 3.22 17.07 0.62
N VAL A 48 3.59 15.95 0.00
CA VAL A 48 3.03 15.55 -1.30
C VAL A 48 1.68 14.90 -1.09
N THR A 49 0.62 15.54 -1.59
CA THR A 49 -0.73 14.99 -1.54
C THR A 49 -1.06 14.22 -2.82
N ILE A 50 -1.57 13.00 -2.65
CA ILE A 50 -2.00 12.13 -3.74
C ILE A 50 -3.41 11.59 -3.48
N GLU A 51 -4.08 11.16 -4.55
CA GLU A 51 -5.28 10.33 -4.46
C GLU A 51 -4.89 8.85 -4.42
N ARG A 52 -5.59 8.05 -3.61
CA ARG A 52 -5.44 6.58 -3.64
C ARG A 52 -5.95 6.05 -4.98
N GLN A 53 -5.34 4.96 -5.46
CA GLN A 53 -5.79 4.29 -6.69
C GLN A 53 -6.80 3.17 -6.40
N LYS A 54 -6.69 2.55 -5.21
CA LYS A 54 -7.57 1.47 -4.75
C LYS A 54 -7.91 1.63 -3.27
N PRO A 55 -9.12 1.25 -2.82
CA PRO A 55 -9.49 1.28 -1.41
C PRO A 55 -8.75 0.18 -0.64
N LEU A 56 -8.62 0.33 0.68
CA LEU A 56 -7.94 -0.65 1.55
C LEU A 56 -8.45 -2.09 1.37
N SER A 57 -9.75 -2.27 1.10
CA SER A 57 -10.36 -3.59 0.85
C SER A 57 -9.71 -4.36 -0.31
N PHE A 58 -9.09 -3.66 -1.27
CA PHE A 58 -8.35 -4.28 -2.37
C PHE A 58 -7.13 -5.09 -1.89
N ALA A 59 -6.57 -4.79 -0.72
CA ALA A 59 -5.47 -5.54 -0.14
C ALA A 59 -5.81 -7.03 0.00
N ALA A 60 -7.07 -7.37 0.32
CA ALA A 60 -7.54 -8.74 0.41
C ALA A 60 -7.74 -9.42 -0.95
N GLU A 61 -7.82 -8.66 -2.04
CA GLU A 61 -8.01 -9.19 -3.40
C GLU A 61 -6.70 -9.33 -4.17
N ALA A 62 -5.65 -8.63 -3.75
CA ALA A 62 -4.37 -8.57 -4.44
C ALA A 62 -3.61 -9.91 -4.38
N ASP A 63 -2.83 -10.20 -5.41
CA ASP A 63 -1.93 -11.36 -5.45
C ASP A 63 -0.68 -11.13 -4.58
N ALA A 64 -0.33 -9.86 -4.36
CA ALA A 64 0.76 -9.45 -3.47
C ALA A 64 0.42 -8.15 -2.75
N MET A 65 0.98 -7.98 -1.55
CA MET A 65 0.82 -6.81 -0.73
C MET A 65 2.19 -6.34 -0.20
N LEU A 66 2.47 -5.06 -0.34
CA LEU A 66 3.67 -4.40 0.20
C LEU A 66 3.23 -3.30 1.16
N VAL A 67 3.75 -3.30 2.39
CA VAL A 67 3.55 -2.20 3.35
C VAL A 67 4.77 -1.27 3.31
N GLY A 68 4.55 0.01 3.00
CA GLY A 68 5.59 1.04 3.11
C GLY A 68 5.66 1.65 4.52
N SER A 69 6.74 2.38 4.80
CA SER A 69 6.89 3.11 6.06
C SER A 69 6.26 4.52 6.02
N GLY A 70 6.20 5.17 7.18
CA GLY A 70 5.76 6.54 7.32
C GLY A 70 5.96 7.06 8.75
N VAL A 71 5.81 8.37 8.93
CA VAL A 71 5.95 8.98 10.26
C VAL A 71 4.83 8.54 11.23
N LYS A 72 3.68 8.11 10.70
CA LYS A 72 2.52 7.62 11.47
C LYS A 72 2.44 6.09 11.57
N THR A 73 3.47 5.33 11.18
CA THR A 73 3.41 3.85 11.20
C THR A 73 3.06 3.28 12.58
N ARG A 74 3.55 3.90 13.67
CA ARG A 74 3.22 3.46 15.04
C ARG A 74 1.75 3.72 15.40
N ASP A 75 1.20 4.84 14.97
CA ASP A 75 -0.21 5.18 15.21
C ASP A 75 -1.11 4.21 14.44
N VAL A 76 -0.77 3.89 13.19
CA VAL A 76 -1.46 2.88 12.37
C VAL A 76 -1.40 1.50 13.04
N ALA A 77 -0.24 1.11 13.57
CA ALA A 77 -0.07 -0.18 14.25
C ALA A 77 -0.80 -0.26 15.60
N ALA A 78 -1.18 0.87 16.19
CA ALA A 78 -1.95 0.94 17.43
C ALA A 78 -3.47 1.02 17.18
N ASP A 79 -3.91 1.15 15.93
CA ASP A 79 -5.33 1.20 15.56
C ASP A 79 -5.85 -0.19 15.19
N ASP A 80 -6.37 -0.91 16.18
CA ASP A 80 -6.95 -2.24 16.01
C ASP A 80 -8.08 -2.27 14.96
N GLY A 81 -8.85 -1.18 14.85
CA GLY A 81 -9.97 -1.07 13.91
C GLY A 81 -9.49 -0.94 12.46
N LEU A 82 -8.39 -0.22 12.25
CA LEU A 82 -7.71 -0.16 10.96
C LEU A 82 -7.03 -1.48 10.61
N LEU A 83 -6.30 -2.08 11.55
CA LEU A 83 -5.60 -3.35 11.34
C LEU A 83 -6.58 -4.49 11.01
N ALA A 84 -7.76 -4.54 11.65
CA ALA A 84 -8.79 -5.53 11.37
C ALA A 84 -9.35 -5.47 9.93
N GLN A 85 -9.17 -4.33 9.22
CA GLN A 85 -9.54 -4.21 7.81
C GLN A 85 -8.49 -4.82 6.87
N ILE A 86 -7.24 -4.96 7.32
CA ILE A 86 -6.14 -5.55 6.55
C ILE A 86 -6.21 -7.07 6.66
N ARG A 87 -7.01 -7.67 5.78
CA ARG A 87 -7.14 -9.14 5.71
C ARG A 87 -6.07 -9.72 4.80
N LEU A 88 -5.21 -10.56 5.37
CA LEU A 88 -4.08 -11.20 4.69
C LEU A 88 -4.29 -12.71 4.60
N ASP A 89 -3.84 -13.28 3.49
CA ASP A 89 -3.88 -14.71 3.21
C ASP A 89 -2.51 -15.17 2.67
N PRO A 90 -1.59 -15.62 3.54
CA PRO A 90 -0.23 -16.01 3.14
C PRO A 90 -0.15 -17.24 2.22
N GLU A 91 -1.20 -18.06 2.13
CA GLU A 91 -1.22 -19.22 1.23
C GLU A 91 -1.42 -18.80 -0.23
N ARG A 92 -2.03 -17.63 -0.44
CA ARG A 92 -2.34 -17.07 -1.76
C ARG A 92 -1.53 -15.81 -2.10
N GLN A 93 -1.14 -15.03 -1.09
CA GLN A 93 -0.53 -13.72 -1.27
C GLN A 93 0.96 -13.71 -0.96
N LEU A 94 1.73 -13.00 -1.78
CA LEU A 94 3.09 -12.58 -1.39
C LEU A 94 2.99 -11.33 -0.50
N ILE A 95 3.53 -11.39 0.71
CA ILE A 95 3.43 -10.32 1.72
C ILE A 95 4.85 -9.80 1.98
N GLY A 96 5.05 -8.50 1.83
CA GLY A 96 6.32 -7.83 2.10
C GLY A 96 6.16 -6.50 2.82
N ALA A 97 7.26 -5.99 3.36
CA ALA A 97 7.37 -4.67 3.95
C ALA A 97 8.74 -4.05 3.58
N GLN A 98 8.83 -2.72 3.65
CA GLN A 98 10.05 -1.93 3.43
C GLN A 98 10.60 -1.37 4.75
#